data_AF-A0A376L158-F1
#
_entry.id   AF-A0A376L158-F1
#
_cell.length_a   1.000
_cell.length_b   1.000
_cell.length_c   1.000
_cell.angle_alpha   90.00
_cell.angle_beta   90.00
_cell.angle_gamma   90.00
#
_symmetry.space_group_name_H-M   'P 1'
#
loop_
_entity.id
_entity.type
_entity.pdbx_description
1 polymer ?
#
loop_
_entity_poly.entity_id
_entity_poly.type
_entity_poly.pdbx_seq_one_letter_code
_entity_poly.pdbx_strand_id
1 'polypeptide(L)'
;MKLYNLKDHNEQVSFAQAVTQGLGKNQGLFFPHDLPEFSLTEIDEMLKLDFVTRSAKILSAFIGDEIPQEILEERVRAAFAFPAPVANVESDVGCLELFHGPTLAFKDFGGRFMAQMLTHIAGDKPVTILTATSGDTGAAVAHAFYGLPNVKVVILYPRGKISPLQEKLFCTLGRQYRNCCHRRRFRCLSGAGEAGV
;
A
#
# COMPACT_ATOMS: atom_id res chain seq x y z
N MET A 1 -1.94 0.12 -17.90
CA MET A 1 -2.41 -1.13 -17.26
C MET A 1 -3.90 -1.32 -17.49
N LYS A 2 -4.39 -2.57 -17.54
CA LYS A 2 -5.82 -2.86 -17.36
C LYS A 2 -6.01 -3.76 -16.15
N LEU A 3 -6.99 -3.43 -15.32
CA LEU A 3 -7.41 -4.19 -14.16
C LEU A 3 -8.88 -4.57 -14.34
N TYR A 4 -9.29 -5.74 -13.86
CA TYR A 4 -10.70 -6.16 -13.86
C TYR A 4 -11.16 -6.49 -12.44
N ASN A 5 -12.45 -6.30 -12.15
CA ASN A 5 -13.04 -6.66 -10.88
C ASN A 5 -13.26 -8.19 -10.79
N LEU A 6 -12.75 -8.84 -9.75
CA LEU A 6 -12.93 -10.28 -9.51
C LEU A 6 -14.41 -10.73 -9.37
N LYS A 7 -15.33 -9.81 -9.07
CA LYS A 7 -16.78 -10.09 -8.98
C LYS A 7 -17.57 -9.76 -10.25
N ASP A 8 -16.98 -8.97 -11.15
CA ASP A 8 -17.57 -8.60 -12.45
C ASP A 8 -16.44 -8.30 -13.44
N HIS A 9 -16.06 -9.29 -14.24
CA HIS A 9 -14.94 -9.16 -15.20
C HIS A 9 -15.19 -8.11 -16.30
N ASN A 10 -16.43 -7.63 -16.47
CA ASN A 10 -16.75 -6.55 -17.40
C ASN A 10 -16.44 -5.16 -16.82
N GLU A 11 -16.35 -5.04 -15.49
CA GLU A 11 -15.83 -3.83 -14.86
C GLU A 11 -14.31 -3.82 -14.97
N GLN A 12 -13.82 -3.04 -15.95
CA GLN A 12 -12.39 -2.83 -16.17
C GLN A 12 -12.01 -1.38 -15.91
N VAL A 13 -10.84 -1.20 -15.33
CA VAL A 13 -10.29 0.12 -14.96
C VAL A 13 -8.80 0.20 -15.29
N SER A 14 -8.30 1.41 -15.52
CA SER A 14 -6.86 1.68 -15.61
C SER A 14 -6.20 1.66 -14.23
N PHE A 15 -4.87 1.68 -14.16
CA PHE A 15 -4.15 1.82 -12.88
C PHE A 15 -4.53 3.10 -12.14
N ALA A 16 -4.57 4.24 -12.86
CA ALA A 16 -4.95 5.52 -12.27
C ALA A 16 -6.38 5.50 -11.69
N GLN A 17 -7.31 4.85 -12.37
CA GLN A 17 -8.67 4.66 -11.88
C GLN A 17 -8.72 3.74 -10.66
N ALA A 18 -8.00 2.61 -10.67
CA ALA A 18 -7.98 1.71 -9.52
C ALA A 18 -7.38 2.33 -8.26
N VAL A 19 -6.29 3.09 -8.39
CA VAL A 19 -5.64 3.78 -7.26
C VAL A 19 -6.58 4.81 -6.61
N THR A 20 -7.39 5.51 -7.43
CA THR A 20 -8.31 6.54 -6.92
C THR A 20 -9.66 5.98 -6.46
N GLN A 21 -10.15 4.91 -7.09
CA GLN A 21 -11.43 4.26 -6.75
C GLN A 21 -11.29 3.29 -5.56
N GLY A 22 -10.18 2.57 -5.46
CA GLY A 22 -9.93 1.56 -4.43
C GLY A 22 -10.68 0.24 -4.67
N LEU A 23 -12.01 0.22 -4.45
CA LEU A 23 -12.84 -0.97 -4.60
C LEU A 23 -13.72 -0.91 -5.86
N GLY A 24 -13.83 -2.04 -6.55
CA GLY A 24 -14.81 -2.23 -7.62
C GLY A 24 -16.25 -2.34 -7.09
N LYS A 25 -17.21 -2.42 -8.01
CA LYS A 25 -18.61 -2.71 -7.69
C LYS A 25 -18.72 -3.95 -6.80
N ASN A 26 -19.75 -3.96 -5.95
CA ASN A 26 -20.04 -5.07 -5.03
C ASN A 26 -18.87 -5.39 -4.07
N GLN A 27 -18.04 -4.38 -3.74
CA GLN A 27 -16.81 -4.53 -2.93
C GLN A 27 -15.86 -5.58 -3.53
N GLY A 28 -15.81 -5.62 -4.86
CA GLY A 28 -14.89 -6.47 -5.57
C GLY A 28 -13.48 -5.88 -5.58
N LEU A 29 -12.49 -6.76 -5.60
CA LEU A 29 -11.08 -6.37 -5.71
C LEU A 29 -10.70 -6.33 -7.18
N PHE A 30 -9.86 -5.36 -7.54
CA PHE A 30 -9.27 -5.29 -8.86
C PHE A 30 -8.05 -6.22 -8.97
N PHE A 31 -7.94 -6.92 -10.09
CA PHE A 31 -6.84 -7.81 -10.42
C PHE A 31 -6.25 -7.46 -11.80
N PRO A 32 -4.91 -7.57 -12.02
CA PRO A 32 -4.30 -7.33 -13.33
C PRO A 32 -4.90 -8.21 -14.42
N HIS A 33 -5.33 -7.60 -15.51
CA HIS A 33 -5.78 -8.35 -16.70
C HIS A 33 -4.62 -9.16 -17.30
N ASP A 34 -3.45 -8.53 -17.37
CA ASP A 34 -2.24 -9.12 -17.90
C ASP A 34 -1.24 -9.33 -16.74
N LEU A 35 -0.61 -10.49 -16.72
CA LEU A 35 0.47 -10.81 -15.79
C LEU A 35 1.79 -10.72 -16.58
N PRO A 36 2.57 -9.64 -16.42
CA PRO A 36 3.81 -9.47 -17.17
C PRO A 36 4.81 -10.56 -16.77
N GLU A 37 5.48 -11.11 -17.78
CA GLU A 37 6.53 -12.11 -17.59
C GLU A 37 7.89 -11.49 -17.88
N PHE A 38 8.89 -11.86 -17.07
CA PHE A 38 10.27 -11.54 -17.30
C PHE A 38 11.02 -12.81 -17.71
N SER A 39 11.83 -12.71 -18.75
CA SER A 39 12.79 -13.75 -19.12
C SER A 39 13.84 -13.93 -18.02
N LEU A 40 14.49 -15.11 -18.01
CA LEU A 40 15.58 -15.39 -17.07
C LEU A 40 16.71 -14.36 -17.16
N THR A 41 17.02 -13.89 -18.38
CA THR A 41 18.03 -12.86 -18.61
C THR A 41 17.63 -11.53 -17.98
N GLU A 42 16.36 -11.10 -18.13
CA GLU A 42 15.87 -9.88 -17.51
C GLU A 42 15.89 -9.96 -15.98
N ILE A 43 15.56 -11.13 -15.42
CA ILE A 43 15.63 -11.37 -13.97
C ILE A 43 17.08 -11.21 -13.48
N ASP A 44 18.04 -11.86 -14.12
CA ASP A 44 19.47 -11.77 -13.76
C ASP A 44 20.01 -10.33 -13.86
N GLU A 45 19.58 -9.58 -14.86
CA GLU A 45 19.93 -8.17 -15.02
C GLU A 45 19.30 -7.30 -13.92
N MET A 46 18.01 -7.51 -13.62
CA MET A 46 17.30 -6.78 -12.58
C MET A 46 17.89 -7.01 -11.19
N LEU A 47 18.34 -8.23 -10.88
CA LEU A 47 18.97 -8.56 -9.59
C LEU A 47 20.29 -7.79 -9.35
N LYS A 48 20.94 -7.29 -10.41
CA LYS A 48 22.17 -6.48 -10.30
C LYS A 48 21.90 -4.99 -10.05
N LEU A 49 20.68 -4.51 -10.33
CA LEU A 49 20.27 -3.12 -10.11
C LEU A 49 20.11 -2.82 -8.62
N ASP A 50 20.15 -1.54 -8.22
CA ASP A 50 19.79 -1.18 -6.85
C ASP A 50 18.28 -1.36 -6.60
N PHE A 51 17.89 -1.34 -5.32
CA PHE A 51 16.52 -1.63 -4.90
C PHE A 51 15.47 -0.68 -5.51
N VAL A 52 15.79 0.60 -5.68
CA VAL A 52 14.85 1.61 -6.20
C VAL A 52 14.65 1.40 -7.69
N THR A 53 15.73 1.35 -8.48
CA THR A 53 15.64 1.18 -9.93
C THR A 53 15.05 -0.19 -10.29
N ARG A 54 15.39 -1.24 -9.55
CA ARG A 54 14.75 -2.57 -9.71
C ARG A 54 13.25 -2.52 -9.46
N SER A 55 12.83 -1.89 -8.36
CA SER A 55 11.41 -1.77 -8.00
C SER A 55 10.63 -0.97 -9.05
N ALA A 56 11.22 0.12 -9.56
CA ALA A 56 10.61 0.92 -10.62
C ALA A 56 10.38 0.09 -11.90
N LYS A 57 11.35 -0.74 -12.31
CA LYS A 57 11.18 -1.65 -13.46
C LYS A 57 10.06 -2.66 -13.24
N ILE A 58 10.02 -3.32 -12.08
CA ILE A 58 8.97 -4.30 -11.74
C ILE A 58 7.58 -3.64 -11.77
N LEU A 59 7.44 -2.47 -11.15
CA LEU A 59 6.18 -1.73 -11.12
C LEU A 59 5.77 -1.22 -12.51
N SER A 60 6.73 -0.77 -13.32
CA SER A 60 6.51 -0.31 -14.70
C SER A 60 5.92 -1.42 -15.58
N ALA A 61 6.35 -2.67 -15.40
CA ALA A 61 5.81 -3.80 -16.16
C ALA A 61 4.30 -4.02 -15.94
N PHE A 62 3.77 -3.64 -14.77
CA PHE A 62 2.33 -3.66 -14.52
C PHE A 62 1.65 -2.36 -14.97
N ILE A 63 2.20 -1.21 -14.57
CA ILE A 63 1.59 0.10 -14.82
C ILE A 63 1.53 0.40 -16.33
N GLY A 64 2.52 -0.06 -17.10
CA GLY A 64 2.69 0.24 -18.51
C GLY A 64 2.89 1.73 -18.74
N ASP A 65 2.36 2.25 -19.85
CA ASP A 65 2.58 3.63 -20.29
C ASP A 65 1.77 4.70 -19.51
N GLU A 66 1.03 4.31 -18.47
CA GLU A 66 0.25 5.27 -17.66
C GLU A 66 1.13 6.22 -16.85
N ILE A 67 2.32 5.78 -16.45
CA ILE A 67 3.30 6.60 -15.72
C ILE A 67 4.69 6.36 -16.35
N PRO A 68 5.35 7.40 -16.89
CA PRO A 68 6.70 7.29 -17.41
C PRO A 68 7.67 6.69 -16.38
N GLN A 69 8.61 5.86 -16.85
CA GLN A 69 9.53 5.13 -15.98
C GLN A 69 10.36 6.05 -15.09
N GLU A 70 10.80 7.20 -15.62
CA GLU A 70 11.60 8.19 -14.88
C GLU A 70 10.81 8.76 -13.71
N ILE A 71 9.54 9.12 -13.95
CA ILE A 71 8.63 9.60 -12.91
C ILE A 71 8.39 8.50 -11.89
N LEU A 72 8.15 7.27 -12.34
CA LEU A 72 7.91 6.14 -11.44
C LEU A 72 9.12 5.89 -10.53
N GLU A 73 10.34 5.97 -11.06
CA GLU A 73 11.56 5.84 -10.27
C GLU A 73 11.69 6.92 -9.20
N GLU A 74 11.41 8.19 -9.53
CA GLU A 74 11.39 9.28 -8.54
C GLU A 74 10.40 9.01 -7.40
N ARG A 75 9.20 8.52 -7.74
CA ARG A 75 8.16 8.18 -6.74
C ARG A 75 8.57 6.99 -5.88
N VAL A 76 9.15 5.95 -6.47
CA VAL A 76 9.68 4.80 -5.74
C VAL A 76 10.81 5.23 -4.81
N ARG A 77 11.72 6.11 -5.27
CA ARG A 77 12.81 6.65 -4.46
C ARG A 77 12.30 7.41 -3.23
N ALA A 78 11.25 8.19 -3.39
CA ALA A 78 10.61 8.90 -2.27
C ALA A 78 9.87 7.94 -1.31
N ALA A 79 9.23 6.90 -1.84
CA ALA A 79 8.52 5.91 -1.04
C ALA A 79 9.46 5.00 -0.25
N PHE A 80 10.46 4.41 -0.91
CA PHE A 80 11.37 3.39 -0.39
C PHE A 80 12.67 4.01 0.13
N ALA A 81 12.54 5.01 1.00
CA ALA A 81 13.65 5.74 1.61
C ALA A 81 14.32 4.97 2.77
N PHE A 82 14.22 3.64 2.77
CA PHE A 82 14.73 2.72 3.80
C PHE A 82 15.04 1.35 3.17
N PRO A 83 15.99 0.59 3.74
CA PRO A 83 16.41 -0.69 3.18
C PRO A 83 15.46 -1.85 3.54
N ALA A 84 15.65 -2.98 2.87
CA ALA A 84 15.06 -4.29 3.19
C ALA A 84 16.17 -5.36 3.23
N PRO A 85 17.09 -5.32 4.22
CA PRO A 85 18.23 -6.23 4.26
C PRO A 85 17.80 -7.65 4.64
N VAL A 86 18.60 -8.64 4.24
CA VAL A 86 18.46 -10.02 4.72
C VAL A 86 19.52 -10.25 5.78
N ALA A 87 19.09 -10.50 7.02
CA ALA A 87 19.96 -10.88 8.13
C ALA A 87 20.14 -12.40 8.18
N ASN A 88 21.37 -12.86 8.37
CA ASN A 88 21.65 -14.29 8.52
C ASN A 88 21.18 -14.78 9.90
N VAL A 89 20.34 -15.82 9.95
CA VAL A 89 19.84 -16.43 11.19
C VAL A 89 20.57 -17.74 11.46
N GLU A 90 20.64 -18.62 10.46
CA GLU A 90 21.36 -19.90 10.49
C GLU A 90 22.11 -20.08 9.15
N SER A 91 22.75 -21.24 8.92
CA SER A 91 23.53 -21.49 7.69
C SER A 91 22.72 -21.38 6.40
N ASP A 92 21.44 -21.70 6.46
CA ASP A 92 20.49 -21.81 5.36
C ASP A 92 19.18 -21.06 5.66
N VAL A 93 19.17 -20.23 6.71
CA VAL A 93 18.00 -19.44 7.14
C VAL A 93 18.36 -17.95 7.17
N GLY A 94 17.63 -17.16 6.39
CA GLY A 94 17.72 -15.69 6.38
C GLY A 94 16.41 -15.04 6.84
N CYS A 95 16.52 -13.90 7.52
CA CYS A 95 15.40 -13.04 7.88
C CYS A 95 15.38 -11.80 6.99
N LEU A 96 14.36 -11.65 6.15
CA LEU A 96 14.13 -10.42 5.39
C LEU A 96 13.52 -9.36 6.31
N GLU A 97 14.33 -8.39 6.72
CA GLU A 97 13.92 -7.35 7.66
C GLU A 97 13.13 -6.25 6.94
N LEU A 98 11.81 -6.30 7.06
CA LEU A 98 10.89 -5.34 6.44
C LEU A 98 10.40 -4.25 7.41
N PHE A 99 11.16 -3.97 8.46
CA PHE A 99 10.77 -3.05 9.55
C PHE A 99 11.71 -1.85 9.71
N HIS A 100 12.52 -1.52 8.69
CA HIS A 100 13.39 -0.34 8.71
C HIS A 100 12.69 0.97 8.27
N GLY A 101 11.39 0.89 7.97
CA GLY A 101 10.57 2.04 7.64
C GLY A 101 10.14 2.86 8.87
N PRO A 102 9.49 4.02 8.66
CA PRO A 102 9.12 4.96 9.71
C PRO A 102 8.15 4.39 10.76
N THR A 103 7.44 3.30 10.45
CA THR A 103 6.47 2.68 11.35
C THR A 103 6.86 1.28 11.82
N LEU A 104 8.10 0.87 11.55
CA LEU A 104 8.66 -0.41 11.99
C LEU A 104 7.88 -1.62 11.46
N ALA A 105 7.23 -1.48 10.30
CA ALA A 105 6.42 -2.53 9.70
C ALA A 105 6.48 -2.52 8.18
N PHE A 106 6.37 -3.69 7.57
CA PHE A 106 6.42 -3.86 6.11
C PHE A 106 5.34 -3.09 5.34
N LYS A 107 4.30 -2.63 6.04
CA LYS A 107 3.22 -1.84 5.43
C LYS A 107 3.70 -0.46 5.01
N ASP A 108 4.87 -0.02 5.47
CA ASP A 108 5.52 1.22 5.04
C ASP A 108 5.79 1.26 3.53
N PHE A 109 6.18 0.13 2.92
CA PHE A 109 6.43 0.07 1.47
C PHE A 109 5.17 0.42 0.68
N GLY A 110 4.10 -0.38 0.86
CA GLY A 110 2.83 -0.18 0.14
C GLY A 110 2.14 1.13 0.49
N GLY A 111 2.10 1.51 1.77
CA GLY A 111 1.44 2.74 2.23
C GLY A 111 2.08 3.99 1.65
N ARG A 112 3.42 4.08 1.69
CA ARG A 112 4.15 5.25 1.15
C ARG A 112 4.13 5.28 -0.37
N PHE A 113 4.24 4.14 -1.03
CA PHE A 113 4.11 4.08 -2.49
C PHE A 113 2.71 4.50 -2.94
N MET A 114 1.65 4.02 -2.26
CA MET A 114 0.28 4.45 -2.53
C MET A 114 0.12 5.97 -2.36
N ALA A 115 0.74 6.57 -1.34
CA ALA A 115 0.71 8.03 -1.17
C ALA A 115 1.36 8.77 -2.33
N GLN A 116 2.53 8.31 -2.80
CA GLN A 116 3.20 8.88 -3.98
C GLN A 116 2.37 8.76 -5.26
N MET A 117 1.73 7.60 -5.48
CA MET A 117 0.88 7.40 -6.65
C MET A 117 -0.41 8.23 -6.58
N LEU A 118 -1.08 8.26 -5.42
CA LEU A 118 -2.33 8.99 -5.26
C LEU A 118 -2.12 10.50 -5.42
N THR A 119 -1.05 11.04 -4.84
CA THR A 119 -0.69 12.47 -5.00
C THR A 119 -0.33 12.80 -6.46
N HIS A 120 0.36 11.90 -7.15
CA HIS A 120 0.67 12.08 -8.57
C HIS A 120 -0.58 12.05 -9.47
N ILE A 121 -1.50 11.10 -9.24
CA ILE A 121 -2.67 10.87 -10.09
C ILE A 121 -3.82 11.84 -9.77
N ALA A 122 -4.11 12.04 -8.48
CA ALA A 122 -5.23 12.87 -8.03
C ALA A 122 -4.86 14.37 -7.93
N GLY A 123 -3.57 14.70 -7.89
CA GLY A 123 -3.09 16.06 -7.65
C GLY A 123 -3.63 16.62 -6.33
N ASP A 124 -4.18 17.83 -6.38
CA ASP A 124 -4.75 18.53 -5.22
C ASP A 124 -6.22 18.21 -4.95
N LYS A 125 -6.81 17.23 -5.65
CA LYS A 125 -8.21 16.85 -5.41
C LYS A 125 -8.39 16.37 -3.96
N PRO A 126 -9.43 16.81 -3.24
CA PRO A 126 -9.70 16.33 -1.89
C PRO A 126 -9.99 14.82 -1.87
N VAL A 127 -9.26 14.07 -1.03
CA VAL A 127 -9.45 12.62 -0.86
C VAL A 127 -9.65 12.28 0.61
N THR A 128 -10.62 11.41 0.90
CA THR A 128 -10.76 10.79 2.22
C THR A 128 -10.37 9.32 2.15
N ILE A 129 -9.30 8.95 2.87
CA ILE A 129 -8.81 7.58 2.99
C ILE A 129 -9.45 6.95 4.22
N LEU A 130 -10.27 5.91 4.01
CA LEU A 130 -10.85 5.11 5.07
C LEU A 130 -10.11 3.76 5.14
N THR A 131 -9.48 3.47 6.28
CA THR A 131 -8.68 2.25 6.44
C THR A 131 -9.03 1.52 7.72
N ALA A 132 -9.23 0.21 7.64
CA ALA A 132 -9.34 -0.66 8.81
C ALA A 132 -7.98 -1.28 9.15
N THR A 133 -7.64 -1.37 10.44
CA THR A 133 -6.34 -1.89 10.89
C THR A 133 -6.46 -2.76 12.15
N SER A 134 -5.57 -3.76 12.24
CA SER A 134 -5.27 -4.56 13.45
C SER A 134 -4.04 -4.07 14.21
N GLY A 135 -3.47 -2.94 13.80
CA GLY A 135 -2.27 -2.35 14.38
C GLY A 135 -1.52 -1.57 13.30
N ASP A 136 -0.53 -2.20 12.68
CA ASP A 136 0.48 -1.52 11.86
C ASP A 136 -0.07 -0.84 10.60
N THR A 137 -1.15 -1.33 9.98
CA THR A 137 -1.68 -0.71 8.73
C THR A 137 -2.10 0.74 8.99
N GLY A 138 -2.68 0.98 10.17
CA GLY A 138 -3.07 2.31 10.62
C GLY A 138 -1.86 3.23 10.76
N ALA A 139 -0.76 2.72 11.32
CA ALA A 139 0.49 3.47 11.41
C ALA A 139 1.06 3.82 10.04
N ALA A 140 1.27 2.82 9.17
CA ALA A 140 1.84 3.04 7.85
C ALA A 140 1.00 4.03 7.02
N VAL A 141 -0.33 3.87 6.99
CA VAL A 141 -1.23 4.80 6.28
C VAL A 141 -1.25 6.17 6.96
N ALA A 142 -1.28 6.25 8.29
CA ALA A 142 -1.28 7.54 8.95
C ALA A 142 -0.02 8.34 8.61
N HIS A 143 1.16 7.72 8.74
CA HIS A 143 2.43 8.38 8.44
C HIS A 143 2.61 8.68 6.94
N ALA A 144 2.17 7.79 6.05
CA ALA A 144 2.32 7.97 4.60
C ALA A 144 1.56 9.19 4.06
N PHE A 145 0.40 9.52 4.63
CA PHE A 145 -0.44 10.63 4.19
C PHE A 145 -0.36 11.85 5.11
N TYR A 146 0.60 11.88 6.04
CA TYR A 146 0.78 12.97 6.99
C TYR A 146 1.21 14.28 6.35
N GLY A 147 0.49 15.35 6.69
CA GLY A 147 0.79 16.70 6.21
C GLY A 147 0.30 17.00 4.80
N LEU A 148 -0.35 16.05 4.11
CA LEU A 148 -0.92 16.30 2.79
C LEU A 148 -2.22 17.13 2.90
N PRO A 149 -2.25 18.37 2.38
CA PRO A 149 -3.34 19.31 2.67
C PRO A 149 -4.70 18.88 2.10
N ASN A 150 -4.70 18.12 1.00
CA ASN A 150 -5.89 17.62 0.33
C ASN A 150 -6.30 16.21 0.79
N VAL A 151 -5.61 15.59 1.75
CA VAL A 151 -5.90 14.23 2.20
C VAL A 151 -6.41 14.23 3.63
N LYS A 152 -7.52 13.53 3.85
CA LYS A 152 -8.06 13.22 5.18
C LYS A 152 -8.00 11.74 5.42
N VAL A 153 -7.40 11.32 6.55
CA VAL A 153 -7.28 9.91 6.90
C VAL A 153 -8.20 9.57 8.07
N VAL A 154 -8.98 8.51 7.90
CA VAL A 154 -9.87 7.94 8.91
C VAL A 154 -9.48 6.49 9.15
N ILE A 155 -9.02 6.18 10.36
CA ILE A 155 -8.57 4.82 10.71
C ILE A 155 -9.58 4.19 11.65
N LEU A 156 -10.07 3.01 11.28
CA LEU A 156 -10.91 2.14 12.09
C LEU A 156 -10.05 1.04 12.70
N TYR A 157 -10.10 0.89 14.02
CA TYR A 157 -9.40 -0.20 14.70
C TYR A 157 -10.24 -0.76 15.86
N PRO A 158 -10.05 -2.04 16.21
CA PRO A 158 -10.75 -2.67 17.31
C PRO A 158 -10.20 -2.18 18.66
N ARG A 159 -11.08 -1.62 19.51
CA ARG A 159 -10.68 -1.13 20.84
C ARG A 159 -10.08 -2.25 21.70
N GLY A 160 -8.91 -1.98 22.29
CA GLY A 160 -8.26 -2.91 23.22
C GLY A 160 -7.79 -4.22 22.59
N LYS A 161 -7.64 -4.25 21.26
CA LYS A 161 -7.18 -5.42 20.49
C LYS A 161 -5.90 -5.15 19.71
N ILE A 162 -5.31 -3.97 19.89
CA ILE A 162 -4.00 -3.61 19.34
C ILE A 162 -3.06 -3.29 20.50
N SER A 163 -1.76 -3.44 20.30
CA SER A 163 -0.80 -3.13 21.36
C SER A 163 -0.80 -1.63 21.70
N PRO A 164 -0.45 -1.24 22.95
CA PRO A 164 -0.34 0.17 23.32
C PRO A 164 0.66 0.95 22.45
N LEU A 165 1.73 0.30 21.97
CA LEU A 165 2.71 0.91 21.08
C LEU A 165 2.11 1.19 19.70
N GLN A 166 1.43 0.22 19.10
CA GLN A 166 0.75 0.39 17.83
C GLN A 166 -0.31 1.49 17.92
N GLU A 167 -1.13 1.50 18.97
CA GLU A 167 -2.15 2.54 19.17
C GLU A 167 -1.51 3.93 19.24
N LYS A 168 -0.44 4.10 20.03
CA LYS A 168 0.26 5.38 20.13
C LYS A 168 0.86 5.81 18.79
N LEU A 169 1.40 4.89 18.00
CA LEU A 169 2.11 5.20 16.76
C LEU A 169 1.25 5.95 15.72
N PHE A 170 -0.08 5.79 15.76
CA PHE A 170 -1.00 6.52 14.86
C PHE A 170 -2.11 7.32 15.56
N CYS A 171 -2.38 7.08 16.84
CA CYS A 171 -3.37 7.86 17.59
C CYS A 171 -2.85 9.20 18.15
N THR A 172 -1.54 9.48 18.08
CA THR A 172 -0.94 10.70 18.65
C THR A 172 -0.40 11.69 17.60
N LEU A 173 -0.77 11.55 16.31
CA LEU A 173 -0.22 12.36 15.22
C LEU A 173 -0.89 13.75 15.04
N GLY A 174 -2.03 14.02 15.68
CA GLY A 174 -2.66 15.36 15.71
C GLY A 174 -3.88 15.56 14.78
N ARG A 175 -4.32 16.82 14.62
CA ARG A 175 -5.69 17.24 14.23
C ARG A 175 -6.18 16.83 12.82
N GLN A 176 -5.32 16.41 11.89
CA GLN A 176 -5.74 15.97 10.54
C GLN A 176 -6.31 14.53 10.52
N TYR A 177 -6.19 13.78 11.62
CA TYR A 177 -6.62 12.38 11.71
C TYR A 177 -7.88 12.25 12.56
N ARG A 178 -8.91 11.59 12.01
CA ARG A 178 -10.03 11.10 12.82
C ARG A 178 -9.86 9.60 13.03
N ASN A 179 -9.41 9.25 14.23
CA ASN A 179 -9.33 7.86 14.66
C ASN A 179 -10.66 7.44 15.27
N CYS A 180 -11.33 6.47 14.66
CA CYS A 180 -12.62 5.97 15.12
C CYS A 180 -12.41 4.61 15.78
N CYS A 181 -12.37 4.63 17.11
CA CYS A 181 -12.22 3.44 17.94
C CYS A 181 -13.55 2.65 18.00
N HIS A 182 -13.59 1.42 17.50
CA HIS A 182 -14.81 0.61 17.46
C HIS A 182 -14.84 -0.45 18.59
N ARG A 183 -15.99 -0.61 19.28
CA ARG A 183 -16.11 -1.47 20.48
C ARG A 183 -16.17 -2.99 20.19
N ARG A 184 -16.22 -3.44 18.93
CA ARG A 184 -16.41 -4.87 18.57
C ARG A 184 -15.12 -5.51 18.03
N ARG A 185 -14.99 -6.85 18.14
CA ARG A 185 -13.95 -7.69 17.47
C ARG A 185 -13.89 -7.34 15.98
N PHE A 186 -12.74 -7.58 15.32
CA PHE A 186 -12.37 -7.24 13.92
C PHE A 186 -13.49 -7.36 12.85
N ARG A 187 -14.52 -6.52 12.97
CA ARG A 187 -15.66 -6.33 12.08
C ARG A 187 -15.60 -4.94 11.42
N CYS A 188 -14.44 -4.29 11.47
CA CYS A 188 -14.22 -3.02 10.78
C CYS A 188 -14.31 -3.17 9.25
N LEU A 189 -14.08 -4.38 8.73
CA LEU A 189 -14.22 -4.75 7.31
C LEU A 189 -15.57 -5.41 6.98
N SER A 190 -16.43 -5.68 7.96
CA SER A 190 -17.69 -6.43 7.73
C SER A 190 -18.76 -5.53 7.12
N GLY A 191 -18.55 -5.18 5.86
CA GLY A 191 -19.58 -4.99 4.84
C GLY A 191 -19.40 -5.97 3.68
N ALA A 192 -18.27 -6.68 3.59
CA ALA A 192 -18.06 -7.80 2.67
C ALA A 192 -18.61 -9.08 3.29
N GLY A 193 -19.62 -9.63 2.61
CA GLY A 193 -20.34 -10.88 2.85
C GLY A 193 -19.91 -11.76 4.02
N GLU A 194 -20.89 -12.08 4.86
CA GLU A 194 -20.87 -13.28 5.69
C GLU A 194 -20.52 -14.50 4.82
N ALA A 195 -19.49 -15.23 5.22
CA ALA A 195 -19.37 -16.65 4.93
C ALA A 195 -18.94 -17.34 6.23
N GLY A 196 -19.79 -18.24 6.73
CA GLY A 196 -19.45 -19.19 7.80
C GLY A 196 -18.19 -19.98 7.45
N VAL A 197 -17.47 -20.55 8.40
CA VAL A 197 -17.86 -21.28 9.61
C VAL A 197 -16.88 -20.94 10.74
#